data_AF-A0A6J4PQX8-F1
#
_entry.id   AF-A0A6J4PQX8-F1
#
_cell.length_a   1.000
_cell.length_b   1.000
_cell.length_c   1.000
_cell.angle_alpha   90.00
_cell.angle_beta   90.00
_cell.angle_gamma   90.00
#
_symmetry.space_group_name_H-M   'P 1'
#
loop_
_entity.id
_entity.type
_entity.pdbx_description
1 polymer ?
#
loop_
_entity_poly.entity_id
_entity_poly.type
_entity_poly.pdbx_seq_one_letter_code
_entity_poly.pdbx_strand_id
1 'polypeptide(L)'
;MGSFRAPARMLACVALAAGALAGCTAVPAPPVAAPEPPPPPAPPAACLLDAGALATGTGLTWAPDLVTATDTRCVYDPSGGGEAFLVVDLAPGADVRTPAALCDESSTAPLASGGLVCRFGPGVFGVGAAGDRVVTIAAAEVPPDTDADRLLAAFGAELERLATS
;
A
#
# COMPACT_ATOMS: atom_id res chain seq x y z
N MET A 1 -2.75 -63.86 14.60
CA MET A 1 -3.82 -64.41 13.73
C MET A 1 -3.77 -63.61 12.44
N GLY A 2 -3.53 -64.11 11.25
CA GLY A 2 -3.48 -65.48 10.72
C GLY A 2 -3.82 -65.33 9.22
N SER A 3 -2.85 -65.61 8.34
CA SER A 3 -2.97 -65.57 6.88
C SER A 3 -4.19 -66.34 6.36
N PHE A 4 -4.82 -65.85 5.28
CA PHE A 4 -5.44 -66.73 4.28
C PHE A 4 -5.27 -66.19 2.86
N ARG A 5 -4.68 -67.04 2.02
CA ARG A 5 -4.52 -66.90 0.56
C ARG A 5 -5.75 -67.49 -0.16
N ALA A 6 -6.18 -66.78 -1.22
CA ALA A 6 -6.69 -67.19 -2.55
C ALA A 6 -7.67 -68.39 -2.74
N PRO A 7 -8.46 -68.37 -3.83
CA PRO A 7 -8.03 -69.21 -4.95
C PRO A 7 -8.15 -68.57 -6.35
N ALA A 8 -7.28 -69.06 -7.22
CA ALA A 8 -7.18 -68.82 -8.64
C ALA A 8 -8.22 -69.62 -9.46
N ARG A 9 -8.38 -69.22 -10.74
CA ARG A 9 -8.74 -69.98 -11.97
C ARG A 9 -9.47 -69.01 -12.92
N MET A 10 -9.28 -68.94 -14.23
CA MET A 10 -8.54 -69.71 -15.23
C MET A 10 -8.67 -68.96 -16.58
N LEU A 11 -7.64 -69.04 -17.43
CA LEU A 11 -7.64 -69.10 -18.91
C LEU A 11 -8.32 -67.97 -19.73
N ALA A 12 -7.83 -67.53 -20.89
CA ALA A 12 -6.78 -68.01 -21.78
C ALA A 12 -6.40 -66.92 -22.81
N CYS A 13 -5.14 -67.01 -23.27
CA CYS A 13 -4.60 -66.75 -24.61
C CYS A 13 -5.40 -65.92 -25.62
N VAL A 14 -4.77 -64.90 -26.19
CA VAL A 14 -4.35 -64.90 -27.61
C VAL A 14 -3.02 -64.12 -27.73
N ALA A 15 -2.04 -64.76 -28.35
CA ALA A 15 -0.77 -64.17 -28.77
C ALA A 15 -0.88 -63.66 -30.24
N LEU A 16 0.15 -62.93 -30.67
CA LEU A 16 0.45 -62.38 -32.01
C LEU A 16 -0.01 -60.93 -32.19
N ALA A 17 0.81 -59.98 -32.68
CA ALA A 17 1.89 -60.14 -33.63
C ALA A 17 3.01 -59.09 -33.45
N ALA A 18 4.20 -59.51 -33.88
CA ALA A 18 5.37 -58.68 -34.08
C ALA A 18 5.15 -57.61 -35.16
N GLY A 19 5.79 -56.46 -34.98
CA GLY A 19 5.84 -55.39 -35.99
C GLY A 19 6.81 -54.30 -35.55
N ALA A 20 8.11 -54.55 -35.74
CA ALA A 20 9.14 -53.54 -35.57
C ALA A 20 8.98 -52.45 -36.64
N LEU A 21 8.71 -51.22 -36.21
CA LEU A 21 9.04 -50.02 -36.96
C LEU A 21 9.84 -49.12 -36.02
N ALA A 22 11.14 -49.10 -36.25
CA ALA A 22 12.04 -48.10 -35.69
C ALA A 22 11.58 -46.72 -36.16
N GLY A 23 11.23 -45.85 -35.22
CA GLY A 23 10.80 -44.49 -35.50
C GLY A 23 10.79 -43.64 -34.23
N CYS A 24 11.87 -42.90 -34.03
CA CYS A 24 11.99 -41.69 -33.22
C CYS A 24 11.29 -41.70 -31.84
N THR A 25 11.98 -42.17 -30.80
CA THR A 25 11.65 -41.76 -29.43
C THR A 25 12.00 -40.27 -29.28
N ALA A 26 11.01 -39.40 -29.50
CA ALA A 26 11.11 -38.00 -29.15
C ALA A 26 11.32 -37.89 -27.64
N VAL A 27 12.46 -37.33 -27.23
CA VAL A 27 12.68 -36.92 -25.83
C VAL A 27 11.59 -35.91 -25.49
N PRO A 28 10.83 -36.08 -24.39
CA PRO A 28 9.84 -35.08 -23.99
C PRO A 28 10.56 -33.76 -23.75
N ALA A 29 10.13 -32.72 -24.48
CA ALA A 29 10.66 -31.37 -24.28
C ALA A 29 10.43 -30.98 -22.81
N PRO A 30 11.44 -30.39 -22.12
CA PRO A 30 11.23 -29.88 -20.79
C PRO A 30 10.06 -28.88 -20.82
N PRO A 31 9.18 -28.89 -19.80
CA PRO A 31 8.07 -27.94 -19.75
C PRO A 31 8.64 -26.53 -19.85
N VAL A 32 8.22 -25.80 -20.88
CA VAL A 32 8.54 -24.37 -21.02
C VAL A 32 7.96 -23.68 -19.80
N ALA A 33 8.82 -23.06 -18.98
CA ALA A 33 8.36 -22.28 -17.83
C ALA A 33 7.37 -21.23 -18.34
N ALA A 34 6.18 -21.17 -17.71
CA ALA A 34 5.23 -20.13 -18.03
C ALA A 34 5.88 -18.76 -17.78
N PRO A 35 5.68 -17.76 -18.66
CA PRO A 35 6.19 -16.43 -18.42
C PRO A 35 5.63 -15.90 -17.09
N GLU A 36 6.50 -15.31 -16.27
CA GLU A 36 6.11 -14.74 -14.98
C GLU A 36 5.09 -13.61 -15.21
N PRO A 37 4.03 -13.49 -14.38
CA PRO A 37 3.10 -12.37 -14.48
C PRO A 37 3.83 -11.03 -14.40
N PRO A 38 3.38 -9.98 -15.12
CA PRO A 38 3.98 -8.67 -15.00
C PRO A 38 3.90 -8.18 -13.54
N PRO A 39 4.89 -7.39 -13.07
CA PRO A 39 4.84 -6.83 -11.74
C PRO A 39 3.61 -5.94 -11.59
N PRO A 40 3.03 -5.85 -10.38
CA PRO A 40 1.95 -4.93 -10.11
C PRO A 40 2.36 -3.49 -10.45
N PRO A 41 1.42 -2.64 -10.91
CA PRO A 41 1.67 -1.22 -11.04
C PRO A 41 2.14 -0.61 -9.71
N ALA A 42 3.03 0.37 -9.79
CA ALA A 42 3.40 1.18 -8.62
C ALA A 42 2.18 1.96 -8.11
N PRO A 43 2.10 2.25 -6.80
CA PRO A 43 1.04 3.10 -6.26
C PRO A 43 1.17 4.54 -6.79
N PRO A 44 0.05 5.32 -6.81
CA PRO A 44 0.09 6.73 -7.19
C PRO A 44 1.02 7.55 -6.29
N ALA A 45 1.71 8.53 -6.88
CA ALA A 45 2.75 9.28 -6.18
C ALA A 45 2.27 10.01 -4.91
N ALA A 46 1.00 10.43 -4.86
CA ALA A 46 0.43 11.10 -3.69
C ALA A 46 0.14 10.16 -2.50
N CYS A 47 0.11 8.84 -2.71
CA CYS A 47 -0.11 7.85 -1.64
C CYS A 47 1.21 7.50 -0.94
N LEU A 48 1.82 8.53 -0.35
CA LEU A 48 3.19 8.54 0.16
C LEU A 48 3.31 8.44 1.69
N LEU A 49 2.20 8.52 2.43
CA LEU A 49 2.21 8.39 3.90
C LEU A 49 2.43 6.94 4.31
N ASP A 50 3.22 6.73 5.35
CA ASP A 50 3.42 5.42 5.98
C ASP A 50 2.23 5.09 6.89
N ALA A 51 1.36 4.19 6.42
CA ALA A 51 0.18 3.75 7.15
C ALA A 51 0.50 3.10 8.51
N GLY A 52 1.65 2.43 8.65
CA GLY A 52 2.06 1.80 9.90
C GLY A 52 2.56 2.82 10.92
N ALA A 53 3.31 3.83 10.45
CA ALA A 53 3.73 4.96 11.29
C ALA A 53 2.53 5.78 11.75
N LEU A 54 1.60 6.10 10.84
CA LEU A 54 0.34 6.76 11.18
C LEU A 54 -0.46 5.95 12.22
N ALA A 55 -0.55 4.63 12.06
CA ALA A 55 -1.25 3.78 13.02
C ALA A 55 -0.60 3.78 14.41
N THR A 56 0.72 3.79 14.46
CA THR A 56 1.46 3.88 15.73
C THR A 56 1.25 5.24 16.40
N GLY A 57 1.27 6.34 15.62
CA GLY A 57 1.14 7.70 16.15
C GLY A 57 -0.29 8.08 16.57
N THR A 58 -1.29 7.55 15.87
CA THR A 58 -2.71 7.93 16.06
C THR A 58 -3.53 6.88 16.80
N GLY A 59 -3.08 5.62 16.82
CA GLY A 59 -3.88 4.50 17.31
C GLY A 59 -4.95 4.01 16.33
N LEU A 60 -5.00 4.57 15.12
CA LEU A 60 -5.98 4.24 14.08
C LEU A 60 -5.30 3.56 12.91
N THR A 61 -5.86 2.47 12.38
CA THR A 61 -5.32 1.92 11.13
C THR A 61 -5.81 2.77 9.96
N TRP A 62 -4.89 3.26 9.13
CA TRP A 62 -5.19 4.08 7.96
C TRP A 62 -4.94 3.27 6.69
N ALA A 63 -5.81 3.42 5.70
CA ALA A 63 -5.63 2.81 4.39
C ALA A 63 -5.82 3.85 3.29
N PRO A 64 -4.94 3.91 2.27
CA PRO A 64 -5.17 4.76 1.12
C PRO A 64 -6.34 4.24 0.29
N ASP A 65 -7.24 5.13 -0.13
CA ASP A 65 -8.25 4.86 -1.15
C ASP A 65 -7.59 4.87 -2.54
N LEU A 66 -7.14 3.69 -2.96
CA LEU A 66 -6.50 3.50 -4.27
C LEU A 66 -7.48 3.58 -5.44
N VAL A 67 -8.80 3.63 -5.21
CA VAL A 67 -9.80 3.75 -6.27
C VAL A 67 -9.87 5.19 -6.79
N THR A 68 -9.74 6.17 -5.91
CA THR A 68 -9.83 7.60 -6.24
C THR A 68 -8.48 8.31 -6.27
N ALA A 69 -7.41 7.65 -5.83
CA ALA A 69 -6.07 8.21 -5.82
C ALA A 69 -5.54 8.56 -7.22
N THR A 70 -4.79 9.65 -7.28
CA THR A 70 -4.05 10.13 -8.45
C THR A 70 -2.61 10.47 -8.04
N ASP A 71 -1.74 10.77 -8.99
CA ASP A 71 -0.36 11.18 -8.68
C ASP A 71 -0.28 12.51 -7.91
N THR A 72 -1.38 13.28 -7.86
CA THR A 72 -1.41 14.57 -7.15
C THR A 72 -2.32 14.58 -5.94
N ARG A 73 -3.11 13.52 -5.70
CA ARG A 73 -4.05 13.45 -4.58
C ARG A 73 -4.27 12.03 -4.10
N CYS A 74 -4.20 11.80 -2.81
CA CYS A 74 -4.55 10.52 -2.18
C CYS A 74 -5.38 10.76 -0.92
N VAL A 75 -6.41 9.94 -0.69
CA VAL A 75 -7.24 9.98 0.51
C VAL A 75 -6.90 8.79 1.38
N TYR A 76 -6.78 8.99 2.69
CA TYR A 76 -6.59 7.91 3.66
C TYR A 76 -7.77 7.83 4.62
N ASP A 77 -8.39 6.65 4.68
CA ASP A 77 -9.52 6.38 5.54
C ASP A 77 -9.09 5.60 6.79
N PRO A 78 -9.59 5.95 7.97
CA PRO A 78 -9.35 5.19 9.19
C PRO A 78 -10.30 3.99 9.25
N SER A 79 -9.78 2.80 9.56
CA SER A 79 -10.59 1.61 9.77
C SER A 79 -11.48 1.77 11.02
N GLY A 80 -12.78 1.48 10.90
CA GLY A 80 -13.79 1.79 11.94
C GLY A 80 -14.48 3.16 11.73
N GLY A 81 -14.22 3.78 10.57
CA GLY A 81 -14.51 5.16 10.20
C GLY A 81 -15.92 5.68 10.45
N GLY A 82 -15.97 6.79 11.18
CA GLY A 82 -16.95 7.85 10.95
C GLY A 82 -16.59 8.68 9.71
N GLU A 83 -16.94 9.96 9.69
CA GLU A 83 -16.75 10.85 8.53
C GLU A 83 -15.35 11.46 8.39
N ALA A 84 -14.40 11.08 9.24
CA ALA A 84 -13.05 11.64 9.24
C ALA A 84 -12.12 10.91 8.27
N PHE A 85 -11.42 11.66 7.41
CA PHE A 85 -10.43 11.18 6.44
C PHE A 85 -9.23 12.12 6.36
N LEU A 86 -8.09 11.62 5.89
CA LEU A 86 -6.93 12.45 5.55
C LEU A 86 -6.90 12.69 4.04
N VAL A 87 -6.57 13.90 3.63
CA VAL A 87 -6.28 14.24 2.25
C VAL A 87 -4.81 14.60 2.14
N VAL A 88 -4.13 13.97 1.19
CA VAL A 88 -2.78 14.32 0.77
C VAL A 88 -2.87 14.91 -0.62
N ASP A 89 -2.32 16.11 -0.80
CA ASP A 89 -2.14 16.72 -2.12
C ASP A 89 -0.65 16.98 -2.40
N LEU A 90 -0.24 16.77 -3.65
CA LEU A 90 1.12 17.02 -4.15
C LEU A 90 1.12 18.09 -5.23
N ALA A 91 1.70 19.24 -4.94
CA ALA A 91 1.89 20.31 -5.91
C ALA A 91 3.35 20.40 -6.39
N PRO A 92 3.61 20.81 -7.65
CA PRO A 92 4.97 21.12 -8.08
C PRO A 92 5.51 22.38 -7.39
N GLY A 93 6.82 22.42 -7.19
CA GLY A 93 7.53 23.54 -6.55
C GLY A 93 7.83 23.27 -5.08
N ALA A 94 8.55 24.21 -4.46
CA ALA A 94 8.98 24.10 -3.06
C ALA A 94 8.40 25.22 -2.17
N ASP A 95 7.44 26.00 -2.67
CA ASP A 95 6.86 27.11 -1.91
C ASP A 95 5.81 26.62 -0.90
N VAL A 96 6.31 26.21 0.26
CA VAL A 96 5.51 25.83 1.43
C VAL A 96 4.75 27.04 2.03
N ARG A 97 5.15 28.29 1.75
CA ARG A 97 4.56 29.48 2.39
C ARG A 97 3.12 29.72 1.97
N THR A 98 2.79 29.44 0.72
CA THR A 98 1.44 29.68 0.19
C THR A 98 0.40 28.80 0.90
N PRO A 99 0.58 27.46 1.01
CA PRO A 99 -0.35 26.63 1.80
C PRO A 99 -0.25 26.87 3.31
N ALA A 100 0.93 27.22 3.83
CA ALA A 100 1.11 27.59 5.23
C ALA A 100 0.25 28.80 5.67
N ALA A 101 -0.14 29.67 4.74
CA ALA A 101 -1.05 30.78 5.03
C ALA A 101 -2.45 30.34 5.49
N LEU A 102 -2.79 29.05 5.36
CA LEU A 102 -4.03 28.47 5.92
C LEU A 102 -3.96 28.26 7.44
N CYS A 103 -2.76 28.27 8.02
CA CYS A 103 -2.56 28.08 9.44
C CYS A 103 -2.79 29.37 10.23
N ASP A 104 -3.50 29.24 11.35
CA ASP A 104 -3.47 30.28 12.39
C ASP A 104 -2.08 30.28 13.05
N GLU A 105 -1.42 31.44 13.06
CA GLU A 105 -0.08 31.62 13.64
C GLU A 105 0.00 31.13 15.09
N SER A 106 -1.09 31.28 15.87
CA SER A 106 -1.15 30.87 17.28
C SER A 106 -1.12 29.35 17.48
N SER A 107 -1.46 28.58 16.44
CA SER A 107 -1.55 27.12 16.47
C SER A 107 -0.43 26.43 15.69
N THR A 108 0.48 27.22 15.10
CA THR A 108 1.51 26.74 14.19
C THR A 108 2.70 26.19 14.97
N ALA A 109 3.14 24.98 14.60
CA ALA A 109 4.37 24.38 15.06
C ALA A 109 5.31 24.16 13.85
N PRO A 110 6.48 24.81 13.81
CA PRO A 110 7.44 24.64 12.72
C PRO A 110 8.14 23.27 12.79
N LEU A 111 8.48 22.75 11.62
CA LEU A 111 9.27 21.53 11.45
C LEU A 111 10.73 21.90 11.13
N ALA A 112 11.67 21.03 11.52
CA ALA A 112 13.10 21.23 11.28
C ALA A 112 13.45 21.25 9.78
N SER A 113 12.69 20.51 8.97
CA SER A 113 12.78 20.51 7.50
C SER A 113 12.23 21.76 6.81
N GLY A 114 11.68 22.74 7.55
CA GLY A 114 11.13 23.97 6.97
C GLY A 114 9.64 23.89 6.58
N GLY A 115 8.97 22.80 6.96
CA GLY A 115 7.52 22.67 6.96
C GLY A 115 6.86 23.19 8.25
N LEU A 116 5.57 22.95 8.39
CA LEU A 116 4.82 23.22 9.62
C LEU A 116 3.59 22.32 9.75
N VAL A 117 3.07 22.24 10.96
CA VAL A 117 1.74 21.69 11.27
C VAL A 117 0.94 22.68 12.10
N CYS A 118 -0.38 22.67 11.98
CA CYS A 118 -1.25 23.60 12.70
C CYS A 118 -2.68 23.07 12.84
N ARG A 119 -3.46 23.72 13.71
CA ARG A 119 -4.91 23.49 13.76
C ARG A 119 -5.57 24.16 12.56
N PHE A 120 -6.58 23.49 12.00
CA PHE A 120 -7.34 24.00 10.86
C PHE A 120 -8.83 23.70 11.05
N GLY A 121 -9.61 24.71 11.45
CA GLY A 121 -11.02 24.53 11.80
C GLY A 121 -11.18 23.47 12.91
N PRO A 122 -12.05 22.46 12.73
CA PRO A 122 -12.20 21.35 13.68
C PRO A 122 -11.13 20.26 13.55
N GLY A 123 -10.21 20.38 12.58
CA GLY A 123 -9.20 19.39 12.26
C GLY A 123 -7.78 19.92 12.34
N VAL A 124 -6.90 19.32 11.54
CA VAL A 124 -5.45 19.62 11.52
C VAL A 124 -4.93 19.69 10.10
N PHE A 125 -3.87 20.46 9.93
CA PHE A 125 -3.21 20.66 8.65
C PHE A 125 -1.69 20.58 8.82
N GLY A 126 -1.01 20.06 7.80
CA GLY A 126 0.44 20.04 7.71
C GLY A 126 0.89 20.33 6.30
N VAL A 127 2.03 21.01 6.18
CA VAL A 127 2.66 21.28 4.89
C VAL A 127 4.18 21.15 5.00
N GLY A 128 4.80 20.55 3.99
CA GLY A 128 6.25 20.41 3.90
C GLY A 128 6.69 20.17 2.47
N ALA A 129 7.99 19.98 2.28
CA ALA A 129 8.58 19.64 1.00
C ALA A 129 8.90 18.14 0.93
N ALA A 130 8.74 17.55 -0.25
CA ALA A 130 9.24 16.22 -0.61
C ALA A 130 9.95 16.34 -1.96
N GLY A 131 11.28 16.42 -1.94
CA GLY A 131 12.07 16.75 -3.13
C GLY A 131 11.73 18.14 -3.68
N ASP A 132 11.28 18.20 -4.95
CA ASP A 132 10.86 19.42 -5.65
C ASP A 132 9.34 19.67 -5.60
N ARG A 133 8.64 18.97 -4.69
CA ARG A 133 7.19 19.04 -4.51
C ARG A 133 6.82 19.60 -3.14
N VAL A 134 5.67 20.28 -3.08
CA VAL A 134 5.00 20.60 -1.82
C VAL A 134 3.99 19.51 -1.52
N VAL A 135 4.05 18.98 -0.30
CA VAL A 135 3.08 18.04 0.27
C VAL A 135 2.19 18.81 1.22
N THR A 136 0.87 18.69 1.08
CA THR A 136 -0.08 19.11 2.10
C THR A 136 -0.85 17.91 2.62
N ILE A 137 -1.01 17.82 3.94
CA ILE A 137 -1.79 16.79 4.62
C ILE A 137 -2.89 17.51 5.40
N ALA A 138 -4.15 17.16 5.17
CA ALA A 138 -5.28 17.77 5.84
C ALA A 138 -6.21 16.70 6.41
N ALA A 139 -6.57 16.83 7.68
CA ALA A 139 -7.74 16.17 8.25
C ALA A 139 -8.77 17.26 8.53
N ALA A 140 -9.94 17.20 7.89
CA ALA A 140 -10.99 18.21 8.09
C ALA A 140 -11.59 18.13 9.50
N GLU A 141 -11.62 16.92 10.07
CA GLU A 141 -12.08 16.64 11.43
C GLU A 141 -11.14 15.66 12.11
N VAL A 142 -11.10 15.70 13.44
CA VAL A 142 -10.38 14.73 14.26
C VAL A 142 -11.26 13.49 14.46
N PRO A 143 -10.81 12.28 14.07
CA PRO A 143 -11.56 11.06 14.35
C PRO A 143 -11.78 10.86 15.86
N PRO A 144 -12.91 10.27 16.29
CA PRO A 144 -13.32 10.21 17.70
C PRO A 144 -12.38 9.39 18.61
N ASP A 145 -11.65 8.43 18.05
CA ASP A 145 -10.74 7.55 18.81
C ASP A 145 -9.28 8.03 18.80
N THR A 146 -9.02 9.24 18.28
CA THR A 146 -7.75 9.94 18.40
C THR A 146 -7.99 11.37 18.88
N ASP A 147 -6.90 12.10 19.09
CA ASP A 147 -6.94 13.53 19.32
C ASP A 147 -6.07 14.27 18.28
N ALA A 148 -6.25 15.57 18.21
CA ALA A 148 -5.53 16.40 17.26
C ALA A 148 -4.05 16.56 17.60
N ASP A 149 -3.62 16.44 18.85
CA ASP A 149 -2.19 16.56 19.19
C ASP A 149 -1.43 15.34 18.67
N ARG A 150 -2.04 14.14 18.76
CA ARG A 150 -1.54 12.93 18.12
C ARG A 150 -1.51 13.04 16.60
N LEU A 151 -2.55 13.60 15.98
CA LEU A 151 -2.55 13.82 14.53
C LEU A 151 -1.48 14.83 14.10
N LEU A 152 -1.33 15.94 14.81
CA LEU A 152 -0.28 16.94 14.52
C LEU A 152 1.12 16.33 14.64
N ALA A 153 1.36 15.54 15.69
CA ALA A 153 2.62 14.84 15.87
C ALA A 153 2.86 13.82 14.74
N ALA A 154 1.85 13.06 14.35
CA ALA A 154 1.94 12.09 13.25
C ALA A 154 2.20 12.79 11.89
N PHE A 155 1.51 13.90 11.60
CA PHE A 155 1.73 14.69 10.39
C PHE A 155 3.14 15.27 10.36
N GLY A 156 3.61 15.81 11.49
CA GLY A 156 4.97 16.33 11.60
C GLY A 156 6.02 15.26 11.32
N ALA A 157 5.87 14.08 11.91
CA ALA A 157 6.78 12.96 11.68
C ALA A 157 6.80 12.51 10.21
N GLU A 158 5.64 12.41 9.56
CA GLU A 158 5.56 12.06 8.14
C GLU A 158 6.22 13.12 7.26
N LEU A 159 5.96 14.40 7.50
CA LEU A 159 6.57 15.49 6.73
C LEU A 159 8.09 15.54 6.89
N GLU A 160 8.62 15.30 8.09
CA GLU A 160 10.06 15.21 8.32
C GLU A 160 10.68 14.00 7.59
N ARG A 161 10.00 12.85 7.60
CA ARG A 161 10.44 11.66 6.86
C ARG A 161 10.53 11.96 5.36
N LEU A 162 9.50 12.59 4.80
CA LEU A 162 9.39 12.90 3.38
C LEU A 162 10.39 13.96 2.92
N ALA A 163 10.78 14.88 3.80
CA ALA A 163 11.82 15.86 3.49
C ALA A 163 13.20 15.21 3.26
N THR A 164 13.38 13.97 3.70
CA THR A 164 14.65 13.21 3.59
C THR A 164 14.64 12.09 2.54
N SER A 165 13.50 11.86 1.88
CA SER A 165 13.33 10.80 0.87
C SER A 165 13.79 11.19 -0.52
#